data_AF-A0A920KTY4-F1
#
_entry.id   AF-A0A920KTY4-F1
#
_cell.length_a   1.000
_cell.length_b   1.000
_cell.length_c   1.000
_cell.angle_alpha   90.00
_cell.angle_beta   90.00
_cell.angle_gamma   90.00
#
_symmetry.space_group_name_H-M   'P 1'
#
loop_
_entity.id
_entity.type
_entity.pdbx_description
1 polymer ?
#
loop_
_entity_poly.entity_id
_entity_poly.type
_entity_poly.pdbx_seq_one_letter_code
_entity_poly.pdbx_strand_id
1 'polypeptide(L)' 'MALELLFSYWRDREAIAAWGDHAEHRVAQALGRKEFYSWFQLRIAKVTEERSFGLDDLLG' A
#
# COMPACT_ATOMS: atom_id res chain seq x y z
N MET A 1 12.27 8.14 14.41
CA MET A 1 11.98 7.33 13.20
C MET A 1 10.48 7.32 13.02
N ALA A 2 9.96 7.99 11.99
CA ALA A 2 8.58 7.81 11.57
C ALA A 2 8.52 6.49 10.80
N LEU A 3 7.71 5.55 11.25
CA LEU A 3 7.30 4.41 10.43
C LEU A 3 6.20 4.94 9.51
N GLU A 4 6.58 5.38 8.31
CA GLU A 4 5.62 5.70 7.27
C GLU A 4 4.97 4.38 6.80
N LEU A 5 3.67 4.25 7.02
CA LEU A 5 2.87 3.18 6.42
C LEU A 5 2.10 3.77 5.23
N LEU A 6 2.41 3.25 4.04
CA LEU A 6 1.62 3.49 2.84
C LEU A 6 0.64 2.34 2.66
N PHE A 7 -0.64 2.67 2.51
CA PHE A 7 -1.68 1.72 2.16
C PHE A 7 -2.15 1.99 0.73
N SER A 8 -2.38 0.92 -0.03
CA SER A 8 -2.91 0.98 -1.39
C SER A 8 -3.93 -0.14 -1.56
N TYR A 9 -5.15 0.22 -1.96
CA TYR A 9 -6.25 -0.70 -2.16
C TYR A 9 -6.34 -1.08 -3.63
N TRP A 10 -6.57 -2.37 -3.89
CA TRP A 10 -6.65 -2.93 -5.22
C TRP A 10 -7.90 -3.79 -5.34
N ARG A 11 -8.52 -3.78 -6.50
CA ARG A 11 -9.73 -4.57 -6.79
C ARG A 11 -9.46 -6.07 -6.65
N ASP A 12 -8.30 -6.54 -7.11
CA ASP A 12 -7.92 -7.95 -7.14
C ASP A 12 -6.39 -8.12 -7.24
N ARG A 13 -5.94 -9.38 -7.20
CA ARG A 13 -4.51 -9.74 -7.22
C ARG A 13 -3.87 -9.56 -8.59
N GLU A 14 -4.65 -9.64 -9.67
CA GLU A 14 -4.17 -9.44 -11.04
C GLU A 14 -3.83 -7.97 -11.28
N ALA A 15 -4.64 -7.05 -10.76
CA ALA A 15 -4.37 -5.62 -10.78
C ALA A 15 -3.10 -5.25 -10.00
N ILE A 16 -2.85 -5.90 -8.84
CA ILE A 16 -1.60 -5.73 -8.08
C ILE A 16 -0.40 -6.18 -8.92
N ALA A 17 -0.49 -7.34 -9.58
CA ALA A 17 0.58 -7.86 -10.41
C ALA A 17 0.85 -6.95 -11.61
N ALA A 18 -0.19 -6.54 -12.33
CA ALA A 18 -0.10 -5.64 -13.47
C ALA A 18 0.56 -4.30 -13.10
N TRP A 19 0.25 -3.76 -11.92
CA TRP A 19 0.91 -2.56 -11.42
C TRP A 19 2.38 -2.79 -11.05
N GLY A 20 2.69 -3.93 -10.44
CA GLY A 20 4.07 -4.33 -10.15
C GLY A 20 4.95 -4.41 -11.40
N ASP A 21 4.37 -4.84 -12.53
CA ASP A 21 5.07 -4.98 -13.81
C ASP A 21 5.21 -3.66 -14.59
N HIS A 22 4.49 -2.61 -14.17
CA HIS A 22 4.54 -1.31 -14.83
C HIS A 22 5.97 -0.75 -14.81
N ALA A 23 6.47 -0.31 -15.98
CA ALA A 23 7.88 0.05 -16.17
C ALA A 23 8.33 1.18 -15.25
N GLU A 24 7.50 2.22 -15.09
CA GLU A 24 7.77 3.34 -14.19
C GLU A 24 7.83 2.90 -12.73
N HIS A 25 6.97 1.95 -12.34
CA HIS A 25 6.96 1.44 -10.97
C HIS A 25 8.23 0.65 -10.65
N ARG A 26 8.75 -0.13 -11.60
CA ARG A 26 10.03 -0.84 -11.45
C ARG A 26 11.21 0.11 -11.29
N VAL A 27 11.25 1.21 -12.05
CA VAL A 27 12.27 2.26 -11.90
C VAL A 27 12.19 2.90 -10.52
N ALA A 28 10.98 3.26 -10.07
CA ALA A 28 10.75 3.83 -8.75
C ALA A 28 11.15 2.87 -7.62
N GLN A 29 10.84 1.57 -7.72
CA GLN A 29 11.27 0.58 -6.74
C GLN A 29 12.79 0.46 -6.66
N ALA A 30 13.48 0.45 -7.81
CA ALA A 30 14.94 0.35 -7.85
C ALA A 30 15.60 1.58 -7.19
N LEU A 31 15.08 2.77 -7.47
CA LEU A 31 15.55 4.01 -6.84
C LEU A 31 15.25 4.01 -5.33
N GLY A 32 14.04 3.62 -4.94
CA GLY A 32 13.62 3.45 -3.54
C GLY A 32 14.58 2.58 -2.73
N ARG A 33 14.95 1.42 -3.29
CA ARG A 33 15.89 0.47 -2.67
C ARG A 33 17.32 1.00 -2.56
N LYS A 34 17.73 1.84 -3.52
CA LYS A 34 19.12 2.34 -3.59
C LYS A 34 19.34 3.57 -2.72
N GLU A 35 18.36 4.47 -2.66
CA GLU A 35 18.57 5.82 -2.13
C GLU A 35 17.76 6.10 -0.85
N PHE A 36 16.59 5.48 -0.67
CA PHE A 36 15.61 5.94 0.32
C PHE A 36 15.36 4.96 1.47
N TYR A 37 15.39 3.65 1.21
CA TYR A 37 15.06 2.63 2.20
C TYR A 37 16.20 1.65 2.43
N SER A 38 16.79 1.66 3.63
CA SER A 38 17.70 0.60 4.08
C SER A 38 16.95 -0.70 4.42
N TRP A 39 15.66 -0.59 4.75
CA TRP A 39 14.76 -1.72 5.00
C TRP A 39 13.30 -1.32 4.76
N PHE A 40 12.49 -2.27 4.28
CA PHE A 40 11.03 -2.13 4.19
C PHE A 40 10.35 -3.51 4.19
N GLN A 41 9.05 -3.53 4.50
CA GLN A 41 8.21 -4.72 4.45
C GLN A 41 6.93 -4.44 3.64
N LEU A 42 6.65 -5.27 2.64
CA LEU A 42 5.37 -5.27 1.94
C LEU A 42 4.47 -6.37 2.50
N ARG A 43 3.21 -6.05 2.79
CA ARG A 43 2.18 -7.01 3.19
C ARG A 43 0.99 -6.88 2.25
N ILE A 44 0.52 -8.02 1.74
CA ILE A 44 -0.67 -8.08 0.88
C ILE A 44 -1.71 -8.91 1.63
N ALA A 45 -2.88 -8.33 1.85
CA ALA A 45 -3.99 -8.97 2.54
C ALA A 45 -5.29 -8.74 1.77
N LYS A 46 -6.23 -9.68 1.92
CA LYS A 46 -7.60 -9.51 1.43
C LYS A 46 -8.38 -8.74 2.49
N VAL A 47 -9.02 -7.65 2.10
CA VAL A 47 -10.02 -6.98 2.94
C VAL A 47 -11.25 -7.89 3.02
N THR A 48 -11.57 -8.35 4.23
CA THR A 48 -12.74 -9.21 4.48
C THR A 48 -13.96 -8.42 4.91
N GLU A 49 -13.75 -7.22 5.46
CA GLU A 49 -14.78 -6.31 5.90
C GLU A 49 -14.24 -4.88 5.84
N GLU A 50 -15.08 -3.93 5.43
CA GLU A 50 -14.79 -2.51 5.44
C GLU A 50 -15.94 -1.79 6.15
N ARG A 51 -15.61 -0.97 7.14
CA ARG A 51 -16.56 -0.14 7.88
C ARG A 51 -16.03 1.29 7.91
N SER A 52 -16.93 2.23 7.64
CA SER A 52 -16.67 3.66 7.79
C SER A 52 -17.47 4.15 8.97
N PHE A 53 -16.82 4.83 9.91
CA PHE A 53 -17.48 5.46 11.05
C PHE A 53 -17.32 6.96 10.89
N GLY A 54 -18.44 7.66 10.80
CA GLY A 54 -18.48 9.11 10.93
C GLY A 54 -18.24 9.53 12.37
N LEU A 55 -17.85 10.79 12.57
CA LEU A 55 -17.73 11.34 13.92
C LEU A 55 -19.06 11.25 14.69
N ASP A 56 -20.17 11.40 13.97
CA ASP A 56 -21.54 11.29 14.49
C ASP A 56 -21.90 9.86 14.93
N ASP A 57 -21.31 8.83 14.32
CA ASP A 57 -21.55 7.42 14.67
C ASP A 57 -20.77 6.98 15.94
N LEU A 58 -19.78 7.76 16.37
CA LEU A 58 -18.88 7.43 17.49
C LEU A 58 -19.19 8.22 18.77
N LEU A 59 -19.97 9.30 18.68
CA LEU A 59 -20.29 10.19 19.79
C LEU A 59 -21.79 10.19 20.17
N GLY A 60 -22.60 9.33 19.53
CA GLY A 60 -24.02 9.10 19.79
C GLY A 60 -24.28 8.00 20.80
#